data_AF-A0A535JE03-F1
#
_entry.id   AF-A0A535JE03-F1
#
_cell.length_a   1.000
_cell.length_b   1.000
_cell.length_c   1.000
_cell.angle_alpha   90.00
_cell.angle_beta   90.00
_cell.angle_gamma   90.00
#
_symmetry.space_group_name_H-M   'P 1'
#
loop_
_entity.id
_entity.type
_entity.pdbx_description
1 polymer ?
#
loop_
_entity_poly.entity_id
_entity_poly.type
_entity_poly.pdbx_seq_one_letter_code
_entity_poly.pdbx_strand_id
1 'polypeptide(L)'
;MSVSPALGTTKTAQPNQIPHDAGLTDYEAARVRDLVSREPNELEWAMFGAMWSEHCAYKHSKKLLRTLPSRGPSVAVGPGENAGAVDLGGGLLCVFKVESHNHPSAIEPFQGAATGV
;
A
#
# COMPACT_ATOMS: atom_id res chain seq x y z
N MET A 1 -29.19 14.93 24.79
CA MET A 1 -28.24 15.36 23.74
C MET A 1 -26.96 14.58 23.98
N SER A 2 -26.70 13.58 23.13
CA SER A 2 -25.56 12.67 23.24
C SER A 2 -24.28 13.40 22.86
N VAL A 3 -23.32 13.45 23.78
CA VAL A 3 -21.99 14.02 23.52
C VAL A 3 -21.18 12.93 22.82
N SER A 4 -20.85 13.13 21.55
CA SER A 4 -19.92 12.29 20.81
C SER A 4 -18.59 12.21 21.56
N PRO A 5 -17.95 11.03 21.68
CA PRO A 5 -16.62 10.94 22.26
C PRO A 5 -15.67 11.67 21.31
N ALA A 6 -14.93 12.64 21.85
CA ALA A 6 -13.86 13.31 21.14
C ALA A 6 -12.88 12.25 20.61
N LEU A 7 -12.60 12.28 19.31
CA LEU A 7 -11.49 11.53 18.73
C LEU A 7 -10.25 11.83 19.59
N GLY A 8 -9.72 10.80 20.24
CA GLY A 8 -8.56 10.92 21.12
C GLY A 8 -7.45 11.69 20.42
N THR A 9 -6.93 12.69 21.12
CA THR A 9 -5.85 13.56 20.68
C THR A 9 -4.71 12.72 20.09
N THR A 10 -4.46 12.84 18.78
CA THR A 10 -3.21 12.36 18.21
C THR A 10 -2.09 12.98 19.02
N LYS A 11 -1.24 12.13 19.61
CA LYS A 11 -0.12 12.57 20.43
C LYS A 11 0.71 13.58 19.62
N THR A 12 0.99 14.73 20.21
CA THR A 12 1.63 15.89 19.58
C THR A 12 2.93 15.48 18.89
N ALA A 13 3.18 16.06 17.71
CA ALA A 13 4.41 15.86 16.96
C ALA A 13 5.63 16.07 17.88
N GLN A 14 6.46 15.03 18.00
CA GLN A 14 7.72 15.07 18.74
C GLN A 14 8.78 15.64 17.80
N PRO A 15 9.37 16.81 18.08
CA PRO A 15 10.36 17.41 17.20
C PRO A 15 11.53 16.47 16.93
N ASN A 16 11.88 16.28 15.65
CA ASN A 16 13.06 15.53 15.21
C ASN A 16 13.12 14.05 15.62
N GLN A 17 12.02 13.43 16.04
CA GLN A 17 12.00 12.01 16.39
C GLN A 17 11.18 11.20 15.38
N ILE A 18 11.85 10.30 14.67
CA ILE A 18 11.19 9.30 13.83
C ILE A 18 10.79 8.15 14.76
N PRO A 19 9.50 7.75 14.80
CA PRO A 19 9.12 6.54 15.53
C PRO A 19 9.87 5.34 14.97
N HIS A 20 10.57 4.59 15.83
CA HIS A 20 11.36 3.42 15.43
C HIS A 20 10.53 2.40 14.64
N ASP A 21 9.25 2.27 15.00
CA ASP A 21 8.33 1.29 14.41
C ASP A 21 7.70 1.76 13.10
N ALA A 22 7.98 2.99 12.65
CA ALA A 22 7.48 3.49 11.37
C ALA A 22 8.14 2.78 10.17
N GLY A 23 9.29 2.12 10.37
CA GLY A 23 9.96 1.36 9.31
C GLY A 23 10.48 2.22 8.15
N LEU A 24 10.70 3.52 8.39
CA LEU A 24 11.23 4.47 7.41
C LEU A 24 12.75 4.63 7.59
N THR A 25 13.46 4.76 6.48
CA THR A 25 14.86 5.19 6.49
C THR A 25 15.00 6.69 6.80
N ASP A 26 16.19 7.14 7.22
CA ASP A 26 16.45 8.57 7.45
C ASP A 26 16.15 9.44 6.22
N TYR A 27 16.45 8.91 5.03
CA TYR A 27 16.15 9.59 3.76
C TYR A 27 14.63 9.72 3.54
N GLU A 28 13.87 8.65 3.75
CA GLU A 28 12.42 8.68 3.61
C GLU A 28 11.81 9.62 4.65
N ALA A 29 12.30 9.62 5.88
CA ALA A 29 11.81 10.51 6.93
C ALA A 29 12.09 11.99 6.63
N ALA A 30 13.28 12.32 6.11
CA ALA A 30 13.57 13.67 5.63
C ALA A 30 12.59 14.07 4.51
N ARG A 31 12.33 13.17 3.56
CA ARG A 31 11.38 13.43 2.47
C ARG A 31 9.95 13.64 2.95
N VAL A 32 9.52 12.88 3.97
CA VAL A 32 8.21 13.07 4.59
C VAL A 32 8.08 14.47 5.19
N ARG A 33 9.09 14.95 5.93
CA ARG A 33 9.09 16.31 6.49
C ARG A 33 8.97 17.38 5.40
N ASP A 34 9.67 17.21 4.28
CA ASP A 34 9.57 18.12 3.14
C ASP A 34 8.14 18.15 2.56
N LEU A 35 7.53 16.98 2.38
CA LEU A 35 6.18 16.85 1.81
C LEU A 35 5.10 17.45 2.72
N VAL A 36 5.24 17.24 4.04
CA VAL A 36 4.27 17.70 5.03
C VAL A 36 4.53 19.16 5.43
N SER A 37 5.74 19.68 5.18
CA SER A 37 6.17 21.06 5.51
C SER A 37 6.07 21.41 7.00
N ARG A 38 6.09 20.40 7.87
CA ARG A 38 6.17 20.49 9.33
C ARG A 38 6.58 19.13 9.90
N GLU A 39 6.78 19.04 11.21
CA GLU A 39 6.98 17.73 11.84
C GLU A 39 5.68 16.91 11.76
N PRO A 40 5.73 15.68 11.21
CA PRO A 40 4.60 14.77 11.21
C PRO A 40 4.24 14.32 12.64
N ASN A 41 2.96 14.15 12.90
CA ASN A 41 2.51 13.50 14.13
C ASN A 41 2.63 11.96 14.03
N GLU A 42 2.37 11.26 15.13
CA GLU A 42 2.51 9.79 15.18
C GLU A 42 1.65 9.06 14.12
N LEU A 43 0.43 9.53 13.87
CA LEU A 43 -0.46 8.93 12.87
C LEU A 43 0.11 9.11 11.47
N GLU A 44 0.60 10.30 11.15
CA GLU A 44 1.19 10.59 9.84
C GLU A 44 2.47 9.77 9.62
N TRP A 45 3.32 9.64 10.64
CA TRP A 45 4.48 8.76 10.58
C TRP A 45 4.08 7.31 10.30
N ALA A 46 3.07 6.80 10.99
CA ALA A 46 2.56 5.44 10.77
C ALA A 46 1.98 5.27 9.35
N MET A 47 1.23 6.27 8.85
CA MET A 47 0.67 6.26 7.50
C MET A 47 1.76 6.23 6.44
N PHE A 48 2.79 7.09 6.55
CA PHE A 48 3.91 7.09 5.62
C PHE A 48 4.68 5.76 5.70
N GLY A 49 4.94 5.24 6.90
CA GLY A 49 5.58 3.95 7.12
C GLY A 49 4.89 2.79 6.39
N ALA A 50 3.57 2.67 6.58
CA ALA A 50 2.78 1.64 5.92
C ALA A 50 2.76 1.82 4.39
N MET A 51 2.44 3.03 3.92
CA MET A 51 2.25 3.32 2.50
C MET A 51 3.55 3.29 1.69
N TRP A 52 4.70 3.57 2.30
CA TRP A 52 6.01 3.54 1.66
C TRP A 52 6.78 2.24 1.93
N SER A 53 6.15 1.23 2.55
CA SER A 53 6.69 -0.13 2.63
C SER A 53 6.89 -0.73 1.23
N GLU A 54 7.79 -1.70 1.08
CA GLU A 54 7.97 -2.38 -0.23
C GLU A 54 6.67 -3.04 -0.71
N HIS A 55 5.89 -3.59 0.22
CA HIS A 55 4.62 -4.25 -0.07
C HIS A 55 3.60 -3.31 -0.73
N CYS A 56 3.52 -2.05 -0.29
CA CYS A 56 2.58 -1.08 -0.85
C CYS A 56 3.17 -0.28 -2.02
N ALA A 57 4.43 0.15 -1.91
CA ALA A 57 5.02 1.10 -2.87
C ALA A 57 5.77 0.44 -4.03
N TYR A 58 6.11 -0.86 -3.92
CA TYR A 58 6.89 -1.60 -4.93
C TYR A 58 8.21 -0.87 -5.27
N LYS A 59 8.92 -0.34 -4.26
CA LYS A 59 10.05 0.61 -4.43
C LYS A 59 11.14 0.02 -5.33
N HIS A 60 11.41 -1.27 -5.19
CA HIS A 60 12.44 -1.97 -5.95
C HIS A 60 11.88 -2.56 -7.23
N SER A 61 10.73 -3.22 -7.13
CA SER A 61 10.14 -4.04 -8.21
C SER A 61 9.47 -3.21 -9.31
N LYS A 62 8.89 -2.04 -9.00
CA LYS A 62 8.13 -1.22 -9.95
C LYS A 62 8.90 -0.84 -11.22
N LYS A 63 10.20 -0.58 -11.10
CA LYS A 63 11.06 -0.23 -12.25
C LYS A 63 11.20 -1.41 -13.23
N LEU A 64 11.36 -2.61 -12.69
CA LEU A 64 11.47 -3.84 -13.48
C LEU A 64 10.12 -4.25 -14.05
N LEU A 65 9.05 -4.20 -13.27
CA LEU A 65 7.71 -4.59 -13.72
C LEU A 65 7.20 -3.73 -14.90
N ARG A 66 7.66 -2.47 -15.02
CA ARG A 66 7.35 -1.59 -16.15
C ARG A 66 7.94 -2.03 -17.48
N THR A 67 8.91 -2.95 -17.50
CA THR A 67 9.49 -3.46 -18.75
C THR A 67 8.65 -4.58 -19.37
N LEU A 68 7.70 -5.14 -18.62
CA LEU A 68 6.83 -6.20 -19.10
C LEU A 68 5.84 -5.67 -20.16
N PRO A 69 5.59 -6.44 -21.24
CA PRO A 69 4.54 -6.09 -22.19
C PRO A 69 3.17 -6.04 -21.51
N SER A 70 2.47 -4.92 -21.66
CA SER A 70 1.20 -4.64 -20.98
C SER A 70 0.06 -4.23 -21.92
N ARG A 71 0.31 -4.28 -23.23
CA ARG A 71 -0.64 -3.90 -24.27
C ARG A 71 -0.81 -5.04 -25.26
N GLY A 72 -2.03 -5.22 -25.74
CA GLY A 72 -2.37 -6.19 -26.77
C GLY A 72 -3.82 -6.01 -27.23
N PRO A 73 -4.22 -6.57 -28.39
CA PRO A 73 -5.55 -6.36 -28.95
C PRO A 73 -6.69 -6.76 -28.02
N SER A 74 -6.48 -7.81 -27.22
CA SER A 74 -7.48 -8.33 -26.28
C SER A 74 -7.35 -7.73 -24.87
N VAL A 75 -6.40 -6.83 -24.62
CA VAL A 75 -6.24 -6.22 -23.28
C VAL A 75 -7.22 -5.06 -23.15
N ALA A 76 -8.31 -5.27 -22.41
CA ALA A 76 -9.29 -4.24 -22.11
C ALA A 76 -8.80 -3.32 -20.98
N VAL A 77 -8.20 -3.90 -19.93
CA VAL A 77 -7.61 -3.16 -18.79
C VAL A 77 -6.25 -3.77 -18.46
N GLY A 78 -5.20 -2.96 -18.57
CA GLY A 78 -3.84 -3.32 -18.20
C GLY A 78 -3.50 -2.99 -16.73
N PRO A 79 -2.22 -3.03 -16.35
CA PRO A 79 -1.78 -2.68 -14.99
C PRO A 79 -2.13 -1.23 -14.61
N GLY A 80 -2.64 -1.04 -13.40
CA GLY A 80 -3.01 0.28 -12.86
C GLY A 80 -4.26 0.22 -11.98
N GLU A 81 -5.16 -0.70 -12.31
CA GLU A 81 -6.38 -0.98 -11.55
C GLU A 81 -6.21 -2.17 -10.59
N ASN A 82 -7.24 -2.44 -9.79
CA ASN A 82 -7.26 -3.55 -8.84
C ASN A 82 -7.16 -4.94 -9.48
N ALA A 83 -7.48 -5.08 -10.78
CA ALA A 83 -7.35 -6.31 -11.55
C ALA A 83 -7.17 -6.02 -13.05
N GLY A 84 -6.62 -6.96 -13.80
CA GLY A 84 -6.55 -6.89 -15.26
C GLY A 84 -7.81 -7.48 -15.90
N ALA A 85 -8.14 -7.01 -17.11
CA ALA A 85 -9.28 -7.52 -17.87
C ALA A 85 -8.91 -7.79 -19.33
N VAL A 86 -9.37 -8.92 -19.86
CA VAL A 86 -9.21 -9.30 -21.27
C VAL A 86 -10.56 -9.47 -21.95
N ASP A 87 -10.67 -9.00 -23.19
CA ASP A 87 -11.86 -9.15 -24.03
C ASP A 87 -11.90 -10.54 -24.66
N LEU A 88 -13.00 -11.26 -24.43
CA LEU A 88 -13.27 -12.58 -24.99
C LEU A 88 -14.15 -12.53 -26.24
N GLY A 89 -14.63 -11.34 -26.62
CA GLY A 89 -15.63 -11.13 -27.67
C GLY A 89 -17.06 -11.36 -27.16
N GLY A 90 -18.04 -11.08 -28.02
CA GLY A 90 -19.46 -11.26 -27.68
C GLY A 90 -19.96 -10.37 -26.55
N GLY A 91 -19.25 -9.27 -26.23
CA GLY A 91 -19.57 -8.38 -25.13
C GLY A 91 -19.13 -8.89 -23.75
N LEU A 92 -18.21 -9.86 -23.68
CA LEU A 92 -17.74 -10.47 -22.42
C LEU A 92 -16.28 -10.10 -22.12
N LEU A 93 -16.01 -9.80 -20.84
CA LEU A 93 -14.66 -9.60 -20.31
C LEU A 93 -14.33 -10.66 -19.26
N CYS A 94 -13.10 -11.18 -19.28
CA CYS A 94 -12.54 -11.97 -18.19
C CYS A 94 -11.66 -11.08 -17.31
N VAL A 95 -12.03 -10.95 -16.03
CA VAL A 95 -11.29 -10.15 -15.04
C VAL A 95 -10.60 -11.09 -14.07
N PHE A 96 -9.29 -10.92 -13.90
CA PHE A 96 -8.53 -11.75 -12.98
C PHE A 96 -7.28 -11.03 -12.44
N LYS A 97 -6.83 -11.51 -11.28
CA LYS A 97 -5.59 -11.11 -10.60
C LYS A 97 -5.11 -12.29 -9.77
N VAL A 98 -3.82 -12.28 -9.48
CA VAL A 98 -3.19 -13.19 -8.53
C VAL A 98 -2.54 -12.34 -7.44
N GLU A 99 -2.80 -12.71 -6.19
CA GLU A 99 -2.19 -12.11 -5.00
C GLU A 99 -1.46 -13.18 -4.19
N SER A 100 -0.68 -12.76 -3.19
CA SER A 100 0.03 -13.67 -2.29
C SER A 100 -0.17 -13.21 -0.85
N HIS A 101 -0.35 -14.16 0.07
CA HIS A 101 -0.49 -13.89 1.50
C HIS A 101 0.56 -14.68 2.31
N ASN A 102 1.81 -14.61 1.85
CA ASN A 102 2.89 -15.51 2.24
C ASN A 102 3.28 -15.39 3.72
N HIS A 103 3.62 -14.18 4.18
CA HIS A 103 4.11 -13.98 5.55
C HIS A 103 3.06 -14.37 6.61
N PRO A 104 1.79 -13.93 6.51
CA PRO A 104 0.77 -14.39 7.46
C PRO A 104 0.54 -15.90 7.42
N SER A 105 0.51 -16.51 6.23
CA SER A 105 0.34 -17.96 6.06
C SER A 105 1.48 -18.79 6.64
N ALA A 106 2.70 -18.24 6.71
CA ALA A 106 3.83 -18.91 7.34
C ALA A 106 3.71 -18.96 8.87
N ILE A 107 3.00 -17.99 9.48
CA ILE A 107 2.80 -17.91 10.92
C ILE A 107 1.53 -18.65 11.34
N GLU A 108 0.44 -18.43 10.63
CA GLU A 108 -0.86 -19.05 10.87
C GLU A 108 -1.43 -19.49 9.49
N PRO A 109 -1.36 -20.78 9.15
CA PRO A 109 -1.71 -21.24 7.80
C PRO A 109 -3.18 -21.11 7.44
N PHE A 110 -4.10 -21.31 8.39
CA PHE A 110 -5.52 -21.41 8.06
C PHE A 110 -6.13 -20.03 7.76
N GLN A 111 -6.04 -19.10 8.71
CA GLN A 111 -6.44 -17.70 8.58
C GLN A 111 -5.54 -16.96 7.58
N GLY A 112 -4.25 -17.26 7.54
CA GLY A 112 -3.33 -16.69 6.57
C GLY A 112 -3.74 -16.99 5.13
N ALA A 113 -4.13 -18.24 4.83
CA ALA A 113 -4.67 -18.60 3.53
C ALA A 113 -6.08 -18.04 3.32
N ALA A 114 -6.97 -18.15 4.31
CA ALA A 114 -8.36 -17.74 4.19
C ALA A 114 -8.54 -16.23 3.93
N THR A 115 -7.66 -15.39 4.46
CA THR A 115 -7.67 -13.93 4.21
C THR A 115 -7.05 -13.53 2.87
N GLY A 116 -6.33 -14.45 2.21
CA GLY A 116 -5.83 -14.25 0.85
C GLY A 116 -6.80 -14.70 -0.25
N VAL A 117 -7.94 -15.29 0.12
CA VAL A 117 -9.02 -15.73 -0.79
C VAL A 117 -10.04 -14.64 -1.03
#